data_AF-A0A8B3S0N5-F1
#
_entry.id   AF-A0A8B3S0N5-F1
#
_cell.length_a   1.000
_cell.length_b   1.000
_cell.length_c   1.000
_cell.angle_alpha   90.00
_cell.angle_beta   90.00
_cell.angle_gamma   90.00
#
_symmetry.space_group_name_H-M   'P 1'
#
loop_
_entity.id
_entity.type
_entity.pdbx_description
1 polymer ?
#
loop_
_entity_poly.entity_id
_entity_poly.type
_entity_poly.pdbx_seq_one_letter_code
_entity_poly.pdbx_strand_id
1 'polypeptide(L)'
;MKSSVVNDGSGEGWDGIKKLQGRWVHIAVDYLLYPIERRVKWISRPISYFIQYRRIKGVYGLVRRLVSWNASNNFVYKPLMELYACLKSVLKDSIVFDYYCLLEKTLQWLDELRDILRISRKTNLKDSSPTDIDLDKIIAETKGVLVKIRMESSKLGKQYQQIASNINDVFKRHWEELFVPDPIIDGKRVSFRRHNNGLESSHRRTRKAIRERTGRSETNREMEQFGDLLAILSNLWNETYQKEILLDMKDLGCSLSPFVKDIPRLRKEYREIRRGPAIPIADVKRICVLEDFIEVLESTKPSGELISTLQATLGVKMSMEAVC
;
A
#
# COMPACT_ATOMS: atom_id res chain seq x y z
N MET A 1 30.01 -11.04 57.69
CA MET A 1 30.40 -10.12 56.61
C MET A 1 29.25 -10.00 55.63
N LYS A 2 28.67 -8.81 55.52
CA LYS A 2 27.59 -8.48 54.59
C LYS A 2 28.14 -8.49 53.17
N SER A 3 27.64 -9.38 52.31
CA SER A 3 27.78 -9.22 50.85
C SER A 3 26.55 -8.43 50.38
N SER A 4 26.82 -7.21 49.96
CA SER A 4 25.86 -6.24 49.44
C SER A 4 25.12 -6.79 48.24
N VAL A 5 23.80 -6.90 48.38
CA VAL A 5 22.84 -6.93 47.28
C VAL A 5 22.97 -5.59 46.56
N VAL A 6 23.54 -5.59 45.35
CA VAL A 6 23.38 -4.50 44.40
C VAL A 6 22.05 -4.75 43.70
N ASN A 7 21.03 -4.05 44.16
CA ASN A 7 19.77 -3.88 43.44
C ASN A 7 19.64 -2.41 43.06
N ASP A 8 18.92 -2.21 41.96
CA ASP A 8 18.41 -0.97 41.38
C ASP A 8 19.28 -0.18 40.38
N GLY A 9 18.81 -0.28 39.13
CA GLY A 9 19.26 0.38 37.91
C GLY A 9 18.59 -0.20 36.66
N SER A 10 18.06 -1.43 36.72
CA SER A 10 17.50 -2.16 35.56
C SER A 10 16.00 -1.97 35.35
N GLY A 11 15.22 -1.55 36.36
CA GLY A 11 13.76 -1.46 36.28
C GLY A 11 13.23 -0.37 35.33
N GLU A 12 13.88 0.80 35.30
CA GLU A 12 13.42 1.96 34.50
C GLU A 12 13.66 1.76 32.99
N GLY A 13 14.75 1.09 32.61
CA GLY A 13 15.06 0.81 31.20
C GLY A 13 14.06 -0.15 30.56
N TRP A 14 13.64 -1.19 31.28
CA TRP A 14 12.66 -2.17 30.79
C TRP A 14 11.24 -1.61 30.69
N ASP A 15 10.84 -0.72 31.60
CA ASP A 15 9.55 -0.03 31.50
C ASP A 15 9.51 0.91 30.27
N GLY A 16 10.61 1.61 29.98
CA GLY A 16 10.79 2.40 28.77
C GLY A 16 10.64 1.57 27.50
N ILE A 17 11.34 0.44 27.41
CA ILE A 17 11.25 -0.49 26.27
C ILE A 17 9.83 -1.04 26.11
N LYS A 18 9.16 -1.39 27.22
CA LYS A 18 7.78 -1.89 27.20
C LYS A 18 6.80 -0.86 26.63
N LYS A 19 6.91 0.41 27.05
CA LYS A 19 6.09 1.52 26.50
C LYS A 19 6.33 1.71 25.00
N LEU A 20 7.58 1.65 24.57
CA LEU A 20 7.97 1.80 23.17
C LEU A 20 7.44 0.64 22.31
N GLN A 21 7.55 -0.62 22.78
CA GLN A 21 6.95 -1.77 22.09
C GLN A 21 5.42 -1.70 22.05
N GLY A 22 4.77 -1.17 23.09
CA GLY A 22 3.33 -0.92 23.05
C GLY A 22 2.93 0.05 21.94
N ARG A 23 3.68 1.14 21.79
CA ARG A 23 3.47 2.08 20.67
C ARG A 23 3.77 1.45 19.31
N TRP A 24 4.81 0.63 19.21
CA TRP A 24 5.12 -0.14 18.00
C TRP A 24 3.97 -1.07 17.62
N VAL A 25 3.42 -1.84 18.58
CA VAL A 25 2.26 -2.73 18.37
C VAL A 25 1.05 -1.93 17.90
N HIS A 26 0.77 -0.76 18.50
CA HIS A 26 -0.31 0.10 18.04
C HIS A 26 -0.13 0.57 16.59
N ILE A 27 1.09 0.96 16.18
CA ILE A 27 1.36 1.35 14.79
C ILE A 27 1.18 0.17 13.85
N ALA A 28 1.64 -1.02 14.23
CA ALA A 28 1.50 -2.24 13.44
C ALA A 28 0.02 -2.62 13.25
N VAL A 29 -0.78 -2.59 14.32
CA VAL A 29 -2.23 -2.84 14.26
C VAL A 29 -2.93 -1.79 13.41
N ASP A 30 -2.61 -0.51 13.57
CA ASP A 30 -3.17 0.57 12.74
C ASP A 30 -2.79 0.39 11.26
N TYR A 31 -1.54 0.03 10.94
CA TYR A 31 -1.11 -0.25 9.57
C TYR A 31 -1.88 -1.42 8.92
N LEU A 32 -2.27 -2.41 9.72
CA LEU A 32 -3.04 -3.57 9.26
C LEU A 32 -4.54 -3.27 9.15
N LEU A 33 -5.15 -2.52 10.09
CA LEU A 33 -6.60 -2.35 10.20
C LEU A 33 -7.14 -1.04 9.65
N TYR A 34 -6.37 0.06 9.71
CA TYR A 34 -6.76 1.39 9.24
C TYR A 34 -7.42 1.39 7.85
N PRO A 35 -6.93 0.61 6.87
CA PRO A 35 -7.51 0.60 5.53
C PRO A 35 -8.80 -0.23 5.39
N ILE A 36 -9.13 -1.08 6.38
CA ILE A 36 -10.27 -2.02 6.35
C ILE A 36 -11.46 -1.49 7.17
N GLU A 37 -11.20 -1.02 8.39
CA GLU A 37 -12.24 -0.69 9.36
C GLU A 37 -12.80 0.73 9.19
N ARG A 38 -11.98 1.68 8.72
CA ARG A 38 -12.36 3.10 8.66
C ARG A 38 -12.68 3.53 7.25
N ARG A 39 -13.67 2.86 6.68
CA ARG A 39 -14.24 3.20 5.37
C ARG A 39 -14.97 4.52 5.46
N VAL A 40 -14.39 5.59 4.93
CA VAL A 40 -15.24 6.67 4.41
C VAL A 40 -15.75 6.20 3.06
N LYS A 41 -17.07 5.99 2.94
CA LYS A 41 -17.76 5.36 1.79
C LYS A 41 -17.36 5.94 0.43
N TRP A 42 -16.79 7.16 0.38
CA TRP A 42 -16.49 7.90 -0.84
C TRP A 42 -15.00 8.02 -1.23
N ILE A 43 -14.04 7.92 -0.29
CA ILE A 43 -12.61 8.28 -0.50
C ILE A 43 -11.66 7.20 0.04
N SER A 44 -12.18 6.23 0.80
CA SER A 44 -11.34 5.10 1.21
C SER A 44 -10.83 4.36 -0.02
N ARG A 45 -9.51 4.23 -0.12
CA ARG A 45 -8.84 3.26 -0.99
C ARG A 45 -8.71 1.98 -0.19
N PRO A 46 -9.74 1.12 -0.13
CA PRO A 46 -9.59 -0.14 0.58
C PRO A 46 -8.49 -0.92 -0.09
N ILE A 47 -7.68 -1.52 0.76
CA ILE A 47 -6.55 -2.31 0.31
C ILE A 47 -7.10 -3.63 -0.21
N SER A 48 -6.62 -4.05 -1.38
CA SER A 48 -6.99 -5.35 -1.93
C SER A 48 -6.50 -6.47 -1.01
N TYR A 49 -7.22 -7.60 -0.98
CA TYR A 49 -6.85 -8.75 -0.14
C TYR A 49 -5.39 -9.19 -0.35
N PHE A 50 -4.90 -9.12 -1.59
CA PHE A 50 -3.49 -9.38 -1.92
C PHE A 50 -2.52 -8.46 -1.16
N ILE A 51 -2.76 -7.14 -1.19
CA ILE A 51 -1.90 -6.18 -0.49
C ILE A 51 -2.04 -6.33 1.02
N GLN A 52 -3.25 -6.62 1.53
CA GLN A 52 -3.46 -6.88 2.95
C GLN A 52 -2.64 -8.09 3.43
N TYR A 53 -2.68 -9.19 2.67
CA TYR A 53 -1.91 -10.39 3.00
C TYR A 53 -0.40 -10.11 2.97
N ARG A 54 0.09 -9.32 2.01
CA ARG A 54 1.49 -8.86 1.99
C ARG A 54 1.86 -8.04 3.22
N ARG A 55 0.98 -7.15 3.69
CA ARG A 55 1.19 -6.41 4.94
C ARG A 55 1.28 -7.34 6.13
N ILE A 56 0.37 -8.31 6.24
CA ILE A 56 0.39 -9.33 7.30
C ILE A 56 1.72 -10.08 7.29
N LYS A 57 2.19 -10.54 6.11
CA LYS A 57 3.47 -11.24 5.97
C LYS A 57 4.66 -10.36 6.39
N GLY A 58 4.67 -9.09 5.98
CA GLY A 58 5.71 -8.13 6.35
C GLY A 58 5.75 -7.87 7.85
N VAL A 59 4.61 -7.48 8.45
CA VAL A 59 4.50 -7.23 9.89
C VAL A 59 4.82 -8.49 10.70
N TYR A 60 4.41 -9.67 10.25
CA TYR A 60 4.76 -10.93 10.93
C TYR A 60 6.27 -11.15 10.98
N GLY A 61 7.00 -10.85 9.91
CA GLY A 61 8.46 -10.92 9.88
C GLY A 61 9.10 -10.00 10.94
N LEU A 62 8.57 -8.79 11.07
CA LEU A 62 9.00 -7.81 12.07
C LEU A 62 8.66 -8.24 13.50
N VAL A 63 7.44 -8.71 13.73
CA VAL A 63 7.03 -9.26 15.04
C VAL A 63 7.92 -10.44 15.43
N ARG A 64 8.24 -11.34 14.50
CA ARG A 64 9.13 -12.48 14.77
C ARG A 64 10.52 -12.03 15.22
N ARG A 65 11.08 -11.01 14.57
CA ARG A 65 12.37 -10.41 14.96
C ARG A 65 12.29 -9.82 16.37
N LEU A 66 11.25 -9.02 16.64
CA LEU A 66 11.06 -8.38 17.94
C LEU A 66 10.83 -9.40 19.07
N VAL A 67 10.08 -10.49 18.82
CA VAL A 67 9.92 -11.60 19.77
C VAL A 67 11.24 -12.31 20.03
N SER A 68 12.07 -12.52 19.01
CA SER A 68 13.37 -13.17 19.15
C SER A 68 14.35 -12.30 19.95
N TRP A 69 14.35 -10.99 19.70
CA TRP A 69 15.11 -10.01 20.47
C TRP A 69 14.65 -10.00 21.94
N ASN A 70 13.34 -9.95 22.18
CA ASN A 70 12.75 -10.02 23.53
C ASN A 70 13.18 -11.28 24.28
N ALA A 71 13.11 -12.44 23.62
CA ALA A 71 13.52 -13.73 24.21
C ALA A 71 15.01 -13.75 24.57
N SER A 72 15.87 -13.23 23.69
CA SER A 72 17.32 -13.11 23.94
C SER A 72 17.66 -12.22 25.14
N ASN A 73 16.72 -11.37 25.53
CA ASN A 73 16.82 -10.43 26.65
C ASN A 73 15.98 -10.84 27.87
N ASN A 74 15.42 -12.06 27.90
CA ASN A 74 14.53 -12.54 28.97
C ASN A 74 13.31 -11.62 29.23
N PHE A 75 12.84 -10.93 28.20
CA PHE A 75 11.72 -10.00 28.27
C PHE A 75 10.48 -10.58 27.57
N VAL A 76 9.31 -10.45 28.20
CA VAL A 76 8.04 -10.91 27.61
C VAL A 76 7.03 -9.77 27.60
N TYR A 77 6.51 -9.48 26.41
CA TYR A 77 5.47 -8.47 26.23
C TYR A 77 4.20 -9.09 25.63
N LYS A 78 3.17 -9.27 26.46
CA LYS A 78 1.94 -10.00 26.11
C LYS A 78 1.24 -9.49 24.84
N PRO A 79 1.03 -8.18 24.62
CA PRO A 79 0.38 -7.69 23.40
C PRO A 79 1.13 -8.04 22.11
N LEU A 80 2.47 -8.09 22.16
CA LEU A 80 3.28 -8.53 21.01
C LEU A 80 3.11 -10.02 20.75
N MET A 81 3.02 -10.84 21.80
CA MET A 81 2.78 -12.28 21.67
C MET A 81 1.39 -12.59 21.12
N GLU A 82 0.36 -11.83 21.53
CA GLU A 82 -0.99 -11.92 21.00
C GLU A 82 -1.02 -11.55 19.51
N LEU A 83 -0.36 -10.45 19.12
CA LEU A 83 -0.20 -10.07 17.72
C LEU A 83 0.52 -11.15 16.91
N TYR A 84 1.63 -11.71 17.44
CA TYR A 84 2.36 -12.81 16.80
C TYR A 84 1.47 -14.03 16.54
N ALA A 85 0.71 -14.47 17.55
CA ALA A 85 -0.18 -15.61 17.44
C ALA A 85 -1.29 -15.38 16.40
N CYS A 86 -1.89 -14.18 16.40
CA CYS A 86 -2.93 -13.79 15.45
C CYS A 86 -2.41 -13.76 14.00
N LEU A 87 -1.27 -13.12 13.75
CA LEU A 87 -0.69 -13.08 12.39
C LEU A 87 -0.27 -14.49 11.93
N LYS A 88 0.26 -15.30 12.85
CA LYS A 88 0.67 -16.68 12.56
C LYS A 88 -0.51 -17.56 12.18
N SER A 89 -1.67 -17.41 12.81
CA SER A 89 -2.85 -18.21 12.46
C SER A 89 -3.32 -17.92 11.03
N VAL A 90 -3.36 -16.64 10.65
CA VAL A 90 -3.72 -16.24 9.27
C VAL A 90 -2.72 -16.75 8.24
N LEU A 91 -1.42 -16.67 8.53
CA LEU A 91 -0.38 -17.14 7.61
C LEU A 91 -0.28 -18.67 7.52
N LYS A 92 -0.80 -19.40 8.51
CA LYS A 92 -0.87 -20.86 8.51
C LYS A 92 -2.15 -21.42 7.90
N ASP A 93 -3.14 -20.58 7.63
CA ASP A 93 -4.35 -20.98 6.94
C ASP A 93 -4.02 -21.31 5.48
N SER A 94 -4.08 -22.60 5.14
CA SER A 94 -3.75 -23.10 3.80
C SER A 94 -4.71 -22.55 2.75
N ILE A 95 -5.99 -22.37 3.07
CA ILE A 95 -6.99 -21.86 2.14
C ILE A 95 -6.64 -20.42 1.78
N VAL A 96 -6.36 -19.57 2.78
CA VAL A 96 -5.97 -18.18 2.54
C VAL A 96 -4.66 -18.11 1.77
N PHE A 97 -3.69 -18.95 2.11
CA PHE A 97 -2.39 -19.01 1.42
C PHE A 97 -2.54 -19.42 -0.05
N ASP A 98 -3.38 -20.41 -0.36
CA ASP A 98 -3.61 -20.89 -1.73
C ASP A 98 -4.25 -19.79 -2.59
N TYR A 99 -5.27 -19.09 -2.07
CA TYR A 99 -5.87 -17.95 -2.75
C TYR A 99 -4.87 -16.80 -2.93
N TYR A 100 -4.01 -16.54 -1.95
CA TYR A 100 -2.94 -15.56 -2.09
C TYR A 100 -2.00 -15.91 -3.23
N CYS A 101 -1.53 -17.17 -3.31
CA CYS A 101 -0.64 -17.63 -4.37
C CYS A 101 -1.29 -17.51 -5.76
N LEU A 102 -2.58 -17.86 -5.84
CA LEU A 102 -3.36 -17.73 -7.07
C LEU A 102 -3.44 -16.26 -7.52
N LEU A 103 -3.75 -15.34 -6.60
CA LEU A 103 -3.80 -13.91 -6.87
C LEU A 103 -2.43 -13.33 -7.24
N GLU A 104 -1.38 -13.67 -6.50
CA GLU A 104 -0.02 -13.21 -6.74
C GLU A 104 0.44 -13.55 -8.16
N LYS A 105 0.25 -14.81 -8.54
CA LYS A 105 0.65 -15.28 -9.88
C LYS A 105 -0.19 -14.66 -10.99
N THR A 106 -1.50 -14.55 -10.77
CA THR A 106 -2.41 -13.91 -11.74
C THR A 106 -2.03 -12.43 -11.95
N LEU A 107 -1.72 -11.71 -10.86
CA LEU A 107 -1.26 -10.33 -10.95
C LEU A 107 0.08 -10.22 -11.67
N GLN A 108 1.02 -11.14 -11.42
CA GLN A 108 2.30 -11.19 -12.12
C GLN A 108 2.10 -11.31 -13.64
N TRP A 109 1.29 -12.29 -14.10
CA TRP A 109 1.00 -12.47 -15.52
C TRP A 109 0.35 -11.23 -16.14
N LEU A 110 -0.62 -10.64 -15.45
CA LEU A 110 -1.30 -9.44 -15.95
C LEU A 110 -0.38 -8.21 -15.95
N ASP A 111 0.53 -8.06 -14.99
CA ASP A 111 1.47 -6.94 -14.97
C ASP A 111 2.53 -7.09 -16.08
N GLU A 112 3.01 -8.30 -16.39
CA GLU A 112 3.89 -8.57 -17.55
C GLU A 112 3.22 -8.17 -18.88
N LEU A 113 1.94 -8.56 -19.07
CA LEU A 113 1.15 -8.14 -20.24
C LEU A 113 0.92 -6.62 -20.27
N ARG A 114 0.66 -5.98 -19.13
CA ARG A 114 0.46 -4.52 -19.06
C ARG A 114 1.71 -3.74 -19.41
N ASP A 115 2.89 -4.25 -19.04
CA ASP A 115 4.16 -3.62 -19.33
C ASP A 115 4.45 -3.65 -20.84
N ILE A 116 4.23 -4.79 -21.51
CA ILE A 116 4.35 -4.92 -22.98
C ILE A 116 3.38 -3.97 -23.70
N LEU A 117 2.12 -3.96 -23.26
CA LEU A 117 1.10 -3.06 -23.79
C LEU A 117 1.29 -1.60 -23.38
N ARG A 118 2.34 -1.28 -22.59
CA ARG A 118 2.64 0.06 -22.07
C ARG A 118 1.47 0.73 -21.34
N ILE A 119 0.56 -0.09 -20.82
CA ILE A 119 -0.52 0.34 -19.92
C ILE A 119 -0.13 0.15 -18.45
N SER A 120 1.17 -0.03 -18.20
CA SER A 120 1.78 -0.15 -16.88
C SER A 120 1.30 0.94 -15.91
N ARG A 121 1.32 0.59 -14.63
CA ARG A 121 0.77 1.40 -13.53
C ARG A 121 1.78 2.39 -12.94
N LYS A 122 3.04 2.30 -13.36
CA LYS A 122 4.17 3.06 -12.78
C LYS A 122 4.37 4.44 -13.41
N THR A 123 3.95 4.64 -14.65
CA THR A 123 4.14 5.89 -15.40
C THR A 123 2.79 6.52 -15.72
N ASN A 124 2.70 7.86 -15.59
CA ASN A 124 1.56 8.57 -16.15
C ASN A 124 1.78 8.64 -17.66
N LEU A 125 0.77 8.22 -18.44
CA LEU A 125 0.79 8.24 -19.91
C LEU A 125 1.00 9.64 -20.52
N LYS A 126 0.95 10.70 -19.70
CA LYS A 126 1.18 12.08 -20.12
C LYS A 126 2.67 12.46 -20.16
N ASP A 127 3.55 11.64 -19.58
CA ASP A 127 4.97 11.97 -19.42
C ASP A 127 5.87 11.36 -20.51
N SER A 128 5.32 10.52 -21.39
CA SER A 128 6.07 9.94 -22.50
C SER A 128 5.69 10.60 -23.83
N SER A 129 6.69 11.14 -24.53
CA SER A 129 6.55 11.54 -25.93
C SER A 129 6.06 10.36 -26.77
N PRO A 130 5.29 10.59 -27.85
CA PRO A 130 4.93 9.53 -28.79
C PRO A 130 6.20 9.06 -29.51
N THR A 131 6.96 8.16 -28.89
CA THR A 131 8.00 7.41 -29.58
C THR A 131 7.36 6.47 -30.58
N ASP A 132 8.01 6.31 -31.72
CA ASP A 132 7.68 5.34 -32.75
C ASP A 132 7.48 3.95 -32.12
N ILE A 133 6.27 3.40 -32.24
CA ILE A 133 5.91 2.13 -31.63
C ILE A 133 6.03 1.05 -32.69
N ASP A 134 7.00 0.15 -32.52
CA ASP A 134 7.06 -1.08 -33.30
C ASP A 134 5.93 -2.03 -32.86
N LEU A 135 4.82 -1.96 -33.60
CA LEU A 135 3.63 -2.76 -33.34
C LEU A 135 3.91 -4.26 -33.51
N ASP A 136 4.74 -4.63 -34.48
CA ASP A 136 5.08 -6.03 -34.77
C ASP A 136 5.87 -6.64 -33.61
N LYS A 137 6.79 -5.86 -33.03
CA LYS A 137 7.49 -6.25 -31.80
C LYS A 137 6.53 -6.46 -30.63
N ILE A 138 5.60 -5.54 -30.39
CA ILE A 138 4.62 -5.67 -29.29
C ILE A 138 3.73 -6.91 -29.49
N ILE A 139 3.29 -7.16 -30.74
CA ILE A 139 2.51 -8.34 -31.10
C ILE A 139 3.30 -9.62 -30.78
N ALA A 140 4.56 -9.70 -31.20
CA ALA A 140 5.43 -10.85 -30.97
C ALA A 140 5.67 -11.09 -29.48
N GLU A 141 6.00 -10.04 -28.72
CA GLU A 141 6.19 -10.11 -27.26
C GLU A 141 4.91 -10.55 -26.53
N THR A 142 3.76 -10.00 -26.91
CA THR A 142 2.46 -10.36 -26.32
C THR A 142 2.16 -11.84 -26.56
N LYS A 143 2.33 -12.34 -27.79
CA LYS A 143 2.16 -13.77 -28.12
C LYS A 143 3.11 -14.64 -27.29
N GLY A 144 4.37 -14.23 -27.16
CA GLY A 144 5.38 -14.93 -26.35
C GLY A 144 4.95 -15.06 -24.88
N VAL A 145 4.45 -13.98 -24.28
CA VAL A 145 3.97 -14.00 -22.89
C VAL A 145 2.71 -14.85 -22.74
N LEU A 146 1.75 -14.79 -23.68
CA LEU A 146 0.56 -15.64 -23.63
C LEU A 146 0.91 -17.15 -23.69
N VAL A 147 1.88 -17.52 -24.51
CA VAL A 147 2.42 -18.89 -24.56
C VAL A 147 3.08 -19.27 -23.23
N LYS A 148 3.93 -18.40 -22.69
CA LYS A 148 4.58 -18.59 -21.38
C LYS A 148 3.56 -18.78 -20.26
N ILE A 149 2.52 -17.94 -20.20
CA ILE A 149 1.42 -18.04 -19.23
C ILE A 149 0.75 -19.42 -19.33
N ARG A 150 0.44 -19.87 -20.54
CA ARG A 150 -0.15 -21.19 -20.76
C ARG A 150 0.75 -22.31 -20.22
N MET A 151 2.04 -22.29 -20.59
CA MET A 151 3.00 -23.30 -20.14
C MET A 151 3.20 -23.33 -18.62
N GLU A 152 3.29 -22.16 -17.99
CA GLU A 152 3.39 -22.05 -16.53
C GLU A 152 2.11 -22.54 -15.85
N SER A 153 0.94 -22.16 -16.35
CA SER A 153 -0.35 -22.56 -15.79
C SER A 153 -0.52 -24.07 -15.76
N SER A 154 -0.04 -24.78 -16.80
CA SER A 154 -0.10 -26.24 -16.88
C SER A 154 0.63 -26.93 -15.74
N LYS A 155 1.75 -26.35 -15.28
CA LYS A 155 2.57 -26.87 -14.17
C LYS A 155 1.97 -26.56 -12.79
N LEU A 156 1.17 -25.50 -12.67
CA LEU A 156 0.64 -25.00 -11.39
C LEU A 156 -0.73 -25.59 -11.01
N GLY A 157 -1.45 -26.17 -11.98
CA GLY A 157 -2.70 -26.90 -11.73
C GLY A 157 -3.96 -26.25 -12.33
N LYS A 158 -5.11 -26.91 -12.12
CA LYS A 158 -6.36 -26.61 -12.85
C LYS A 158 -6.87 -25.18 -12.71
N GLN A 159 -6.80 -24.61 -11.50
CA GLN A 159 -7.27 -23.23 -11.27
C GLN A 159 -6.44 -22.22 -12.07
N TYR A 160 -5.13 -22.38 -12.10
CA TYR A 160 -4.22 -21.54 -12.89
C TYR A 160 -4.48 -21.69 -14.39
N GLN A 161 -4.74 -22.91 -14.86
CA GLN A 161 -5.09 -23.17 -16.26
C GLN A 161 -6.40 -22.46 -16.66
N GLN A 162 -7.42 -22.47 -15.80
CA GLN A 162 -8.66 -21.75 -16.06
C GLN A 162 -8.42 -20.24 -16.18
N ILE A 163 -7.61 -19.67 -15.29
CA ILE A 163 -7.25 -18.25 -15.34
C ILE A 163 -6.47 -17.93 -16.62
N ALA A 164 -5.48 -18.75 -16.97
CA ALA A 164 -4.70 -18.59 -18.20
C ALA A 164 -5.58 -18.69 -19.45
N SER A 165 -6.57 -19.59 -19.48
CA SER A 165 -7.55 -19.67 -20.56
C SER A 165 -8.36 -18.39 -20.64
N ASN A 166 -8.93 -17.92 -19.51
CA ASN A 166 -9.72 -16.70 -19.48
C ASN A 166 -8.91 -15.48 -19.98
N ILE A 167 -7.64 -15.36 -19.59
CA ILE A 167 -6.74 -14.31 -20.10
C ILE A 167 -6.59 -14.44 -21.62
N ASN A 168 -6.23 -15.63 -22.12
CA ASN A 168 -6.08 -15.87 -23.56
C ASN A 168 -7.36 -15.57 -24.35
N ASP A 169 -8.51 -15.97 -23.84
CA ASP A 169 -9.80 -15.80 -24.52
C ASP A 169 -10.22 -14.33 -24.60
N VAL A 170 -9.83 -13.50 -23.61
CA VAL A 170 -10.01 -12.05 -23.70
C VAL A 170 -9.09 -11.46 -24.77
N PHE A 171 -7.82 -11.85 -24.80
CA PHE A 171 -6.90 -11.36 -25.84
C PHE A 171 -7.33 -11.77 -27.24
N LYS A 172 -7.81 -13.00 -27.44
CA LYS A 172 -8.34 -13.46 -28.73
C LYS A 172 -9.56 -12.65 -29.17
N ARG A 173 -10.50 -12.40 -28.25
CA ARG A 173 -11.73 -11.64 -28.55
C ARG A 173 -11.46 -10.20 -28.97
N HIS A 174 -10.44 -9.58 -28.37
CA HIS A 174 -10.11 -8.18 -28.62
C HIS A 174 -8.82 -8.00 -29.44
N TRP A 175 -8.33 -9.04 -30.12
CA TRP A 175 -7.02 -9.02 -30.75
C TRP A 175 -6.90 -7.92 -31.81
N GLU A 176 -7.89 -7.85 -32.70
CA GLU A 176 -7.96 -6.86 -33.78
C GLU A 176 -8.16 -5.44 -33.25
N GLU A 177 -8.85 -5.28 -32.11
CA GLU A 177 -9.05 -3.98 -31.45
C GLU A 177 -7.77 -3.49 -30.75
N LEU A 178 -6.99 -4.41 -30.18
CA LEU A 178 -5.76 -4.10 -29.46
C LEU A 178 -4.61 -3.73 -30.39
N PHE A 179 -4.56 -4.33 -31.60
CA PHE A 179 -3.42 -4.24 -32.50
C PHE A 179 -3.77 -3.65 -33.88
N VAL A 180 -4.66 -2.65 -33.92
CA VAL A 180 -5.04 -1.94 -35.16
C VAL A 180 -3.80 -1.32 -35.82
N PRO A 181 -3.43 -1.62 -37.08
CA PRO A 181 -2.27 -1.00 -37.72
C PRO A 181 -2.44 0.52 -37.88
N ASP A 182 -1.33 1.25 -37.99
CA ASP A 182 -1.40 2.69 -38.29
C ASP A 182 -2.09 2.92 -39.64
N PRO A 183 -3.08 3.84 -39.72
CA PRO A 183 -3.73 4.16 -40.97
C PRO A 183 -2.75 4.77 -41.96
N ILE A 184 -2.97 4.48 -43.24
CA ILE A 184 -2.23 5.07 -44.34
C ILE A 184 -3.11 6.17 -44.92
N ILE A 185 -2.67 7.42 -44.81
CA ILE A 185 -3.33 8.59 -45.38
C ILE A 185 -2.38 9.17 -46.43
N ASP A 186 -2.83 9.26 -47.68
CA ASP A 186 -2.04 9.76 -48.81
C ASP A 186 -0.67 9.09 -48.98
N GLY A 187 -0.63 7.77 -48.81
CA GLY A 187 0.60 6.97 -48.89
C GLY A 187 1.56 7.14 -47.71
N LYS A 188 1.21 7.94 -46.70
CA LYS A 188 2.00 8.13 -45.47
C LYS A 188 1.35 7.40 -44.30
N ARG A 189 2.16 6.68 -43.54
CA ARG A 189 1.73 6.05 -42.29
C ARG A 189 1.52 7.14 -41.23
N VAL A 190 0.31 7.25 -40.73
CA VAL A 190 -0.03 8.23 -39.68
C VAL A 190 -0.05 7.52 -38.35
N SER A 191 0.96 7.76 -37.52
CA SER A 191 0.99 7.28 -36.14
C SER A 191 -0.12 7.94 -35.32
N PHE A 192 -0.92 7.13 -34.64
CA PHE A 192 -1.92 7.62 -33.69
C PHE A 192 -1.65 7.06 -32.29
N ARG A 193 -2.07 7.81 -31.26
CA ARG A 193 -1.82 7.41 -29.87
C ARG A 193 -2.71 6.24 -29.47
N ARG A 194 -2.09 5.10 -29.15
CA ARG A 194 -2.73 3.82 -28.78
C ARG A 194 -3.07 3.68 -27.29
N HIS A 195 -3.13 4.77 -26.54
CA HIS A 195 -3.40 4.73 -25.10
C HIS A 195 -4.90 4.70 -24.80
N ASN A 196 -5.29 3.99 -23.72
CA ASN A 196 -6.67 3.93 -23.23
C ASN A 196 -7.32 5.32 -23.18
N ASN A 197 -8.62 5.36 -23.47
CA ASN A 197 -9.53 6.50 -23.38
C ASN A 197 -9.06 7.57 -22.35
N GLY A 198 -8.94 8.82 -22.77
CA GLY A 198 -8.48 9.95 -21.95
C GLY A 198 -9.19 10.02 -20.59
N LEU A 199 -10.46 9.61 -20.53
CA LEU A 199 -11.25 9.49 -19.30
C LEU A 199 -10.81 8.36 -18.37
N GLU A 200 -10.52 7.17 -18.90
CA GLU A 200 -10.02 6.02 -18.12
C GLU A 200 -8.58 6.28 -17.64
N SER A 201 -7.76 6.96 -18.45
CA SER A 201 -6.40 7.31 -18.06
C SER A 201 -6.36 8.39 -16.96
N SER A 202 -7.23 9.40 -17.03
CA SER A 202 -7.26 10.53 -16.08
C SER A 202 -7.72 10.13 -14.68
N HIS A 203 -8.58 9.12 -14.55
CA HIS A 203 -9.08 8.64 -13.25
C HIS A 203 -8.69 7.20 -12.93
N ARG A 204 -7.66 6.65 -13.61
CA ARG A 204 -7.26 5.24 -13.51
C ARG A 204 -7.08 4.76 -12.08
N ARG A 205 -6.39 5.56 -11.25
CA ARG A 205 -6.13 5.24 -9.83
C ARG A 205 -7.44 5.16 -9.02
N THR A 206 -8.35 6.11 -9.24
CA THR A 206 -9.64 6.17 -8.56
C THR A 206 -10.54 5.01 -8.99
N ARG A 207 -10.68 4.78 -10.29
CA ARG A 207 -11.49 3.67 -10.83
C ARG A 207 -10.98 2.32 -10.33
N LYS A 208 -9.66 2.12 -10.30
CA LYS A 208 -9.04 0.94 -9.70
C LYS A 208 -9.46 0.77 -8.23
N ALA A 209 -9.33 1.82 -7.42
CA ALA A 209 -9.70 1.75 -6.01
C ALA A 209 -11.18 1.39 -5.81
N ILE A 210 -12.09 1.86 -6.69
CA ILE A 210 -13.51 1.50 -6.67
C ILE A 210 -13.71 0.02 -7.01
N ARG A 211 -13.02 -0.50 -8.04
CA ARG A 211 -13.10 -1.92 -8.44
C ARG A 211 -12.55 -2.82 -7.34
N GLU A 212 -11.38 -2.50 -6.78
CA GLU A 212 -10.77 -3.23 -5.66
C GLU A 212 -11.66 -3.21 -4.41
N ARG A 213 -12.37 -2.11 -4.17
CA ARG A 213 -13.33 -1.97 -3.07
C ARG A 213 -14.57 -2.83 -3.22
N THR A 214 -15.17 -2.76 -4.41
CA THR A 214 -16.55 -3.23 -4.63
C THR A 214 -16.60 -4.61 -5.28
N GLY A 215 -15.48 -5.09 -5.81
CA GLY A 215 -15.43 -6.31 -6.62
C GLY A 215 -16.10 -6.18 -7.99
N ARG A 216 -16.69 -5.02 -8.31
CA ARG A 216 -17.37 -4.77 -9.59
C ARG A 216 -16.36 -4.36 -10.67
N SER A 217 -16.60 -4.81 -11.90
CA SER A 217 -15.83 -4.40 -13.09
C SER A 217 -16.12 -2.95 -13.49
N GLU A 218 -17.37 -2.53 -13.33
CA GLU A 218 -17.86 -1.21 -13.73
C GLU A 218 -17.75 -0.15 -12.62
N THR A 219 -17.52 1.09 -13.02
CA THR A 219 -17.43 2.24 -12.12
C THR A 219 -18.35 3.40 -12.54
N ASN A 220 -19.26 3.17 -13.50
CA ASN A 220 -20.03 4.25 -14.15
C ASN A 220 -20.85 5.05 -13.15
N ARG A 221 -21.53 4.37 -12.22
CA ARG A 221 -22.31 5.02 -11.15
C ARG A 221 -21.50 6.03 -10.33
N GLU A 222 -20.29 5.67 -9.91
CA GLU A 222 -19.42 6.59 -9.17
C GLU A 222 -18.86 7.72 -10.04
N MET A 223 -18.65 7.46 -11.33
CA MET A 223 -18.12 8.45 -12.27
C MET A 223 -19.19 9.45 -12.69
N GLU A 224 -20.43 9.02 -12.88
CA GLU A 224 -21.58 9.88 -13.15
C GLU A 224 -21.90 10.75 -11.93
N GLN A 225 -21.85 10.17 -10.73
CA GLN A 225 -22.21 10.88 -9.52
C GLN A 225 -21.12 11.89 -9.06
N PHE A 226 -19.85 11.62 -9.35
CA PHE A 226 -18.73 12.37 -8.74
C PHE A 226 -17.61 12.76 -9.71
N GLY A 227 -17.77 12.57 -11.03
CA GLY A 227 -16.70 12.74 -12.03
C GLY A 227 -15.94 14.06 -11.91
N ASP A 228 -16.66 15.17 -11.80
CA ASP A 228 -16.07 16.52 -11.71
C ASP A 228 -15.25 16.69 -10.41
N LEU A 229 -15.81 16.26 -9.28
CA LEU A 229 -15.12 16.29 -7.99
C LEU A 229 -13.88 15.39 -7.99
N LEU A 230 -13.94 14.26 -8.68
CA LEU A 230 -12.81 13.34 -8.82
C LEU A 230 -11.68 13.91 -9.68
N ALA A 231 -11.98 14.77 -10.66
CA ALA A 231 -10.96 15.49 -11.42
C ALA A 231 -10.21 16.49 -10.53
N ILE A 232 -10.95 17.26 -9.73
CA ILE A 232 -10.37 18.20 -8.76
C ILE A 232 -9.50 17.44 -7.74
N LEU A 233 -10.02 16.36 -7.16
CA LEU A 233 -9.27 15.52 -6.22
C LEU A 233 -8.03 14.91 -6.88
N SER A 234 -8.12 14.48 -8.15
CA SER A 234 -6.98 13.90 -8.88
C SER A 234 -5.82 14.89 -9.05
N ASN A 235 -6.13 16.17 -9.27
CA ASN A 235 -5.13 17.23 -9.34
C ASN A 235 -4.41 17.45 -8.01
N LEU A 236 -5.06 17.22 -6.87
CA LEU A 236 -4.40 17.27 -5.56
C LEU A 236 -3.27 16.24 -5.40
N TRP A 237 -3.21 15.21 -6.25
CA TRP A 237 -2.13 14.21 -6.26
C TRP A 237 -1.19 14.34 -7.47
N ASN A 238 -1.32 15.40 -8.27
CA ASN A 238 -0.41 15.69 -9.38
C ASN A 238 0.74 16.56 -8.87
N GLU A 239 1.99 16.10 -9.03
CA GLU A 239 3.16 16.83 -8.51
C GLU A 239 3.33 18.21 -9.12
N THR A 240 3.10 18.37 -10.42
CA THR A 240 3.16 19.67 -11.09
C THR A 240 2.08 20.60 -10.54
N TYR A 241 0.85 20.13 -10.37
CA TYR A 241 -0.21 20.92 -9.76
C TYR A 241 0.13 21.31 -8.31
N GLN A 242 0.71 20.40 -7.54
CA GLN A 242 1.19 20.71 -6.19
C GLN A 242 2.30 21.78 -6.19
N LYS A 243 3.27 21.66 -7.11
CA LYS A 243 4.45 22.54 -7.19
C LYS A 243 4.18 23.90 -7.85
N GLU A 244 3.22 23.99 -8.75
CA GLU A 244 2.97 25.21 -9.54
C GLU A 244 1.70 25.96 -9.09
N ILE A 245 0.69 25.24 -8.57
CA ILE A 245 -0.61 25.84 -8.20
C ILE A 245 -0.84 25.86 -6.69
N LEU A 246 -0.40 24.82 -5.97
CA LEU A 246 -0.57 24.71 -4.53
C LEU A 246 0.71 24.99 -3.73
N LEU A 247 1.76 25.51 -4.38
CA LEU A 247 3.09 25.69 -3.77
C LEU A 247 3.03 26.48 -2.46
N ASP A 248 2.21 27.51 -2.45
CA ASP A 248 2.09 28.47 -1.35
C ASP A 248 1.21 27.93 -0.20
N MET A 249 0.51 26.82 -0.44
CA MET A 249 -0.43 26.22 0.50
C MET A 249 0.25 25.20 1.40
N LYS A 250 0.66 25.64 2.59
CA LYS A 250 1.26 24.78 3.63
C LYS A 250 0.36 23.65 4.12
N ASP A 251 -0.95 23.91 4.25
CA ASP A 251 -1.94 22.91 4.68
C ASP A 251 -3.28 23.16 3.99
N LEU A 252 -3.55 22.36 2.95
CA LEU A 252 -4.79 22.39 2.19
C LEU A 252 -6.04 22.22 3.08
N GLY A 253 -5.97 21.38 4.11
CA GLY A 253 -7.10 21.13 5.01
C GLY A 253 -7.41 22.33 5.92
N CYS A 254 -6.39 23.10 6.30
CA CYS A 254 -6.58 24.38 7.00
C CYS A 254 -7.08 25.47 6.05
N SER A 255 -6.51 25.59 4.86
CA SER A 255 -6.95 26.58 3.86
C SER A 255 -8.39 26.38 3.39
N LEU A 256 -8.86 25.12 3.33
CA LEU A 256 -10.25 24.80 2.97
C LEU A 256 -11.23 24.86 4.15
N SER A 257 -10.72 24.93 5.38
CA SER A 257 -11.57 24.91 6.59
C SER A 257 -12.61 26.05 6.67
N PRO A 258 -12.34 27.29 6.21
CA PRO A 258 -13.34 28.36 6.24
C PRO A 258 -14.53 28.11 5.30
N PHE A 259 -14.32 27.31 4.25
CA PHE A 259 -15.32 27.04 3.22
C PHE A 259 -16.19 25.83 3.53
N VAL A 260 -15.83 25.03 4.54
CA VAL A 260 -16.59 23.83 4.94
C VAL A 260 -16.91 23.90 6.43
N LYS A 261 -18.07 24.48 6.75
CA LYS A 261 -18.55 24.74 8.13
C LYS A 261 -18.56 23.48 9.01
N ASP A 262 -18.71 22.30 8.42
CA ASP A 262 -18.75 21.02 9.12
C ASP A 262 -17.38 20.41 9.45
N ILE A 263 -16.25 20.91 8.90
CA ILE A 263 -14.93 20.29 9.13
C ILE A 263 -14.55 20.19 10.61
N PRO A 264 -14.78 21.19 11.47
CA PRO A 264 -14.50 21.07 12.90
C PRO A 264 -15.32 19.96 13.57
N ARG A 265 -16.61 19.84 13.24
CA ARG A 265 -17.50 18.77 13.72
C ARG A 265 -17.06 17.41 13.20
N LEU A 266 -16.79 17.28 11.91
CA LEU A 266 -16.32 16.04 11.29
C LEU A 266 -14.93 15.63 11.81
N ARG A 267 -14.03 16.58 12.11
CA ARG A 267 -12.74 16.31 12.77
C ARG A 267 -12.95 15.82 14.19
N LYS A 268 -13.93 16.37 14.92
CA LYS A 268 -14.29 15.94 16.28
C LYS A 268 -14.91 14.53 16.26
N GLU A 269 -15.90 14.29 15.42
CA GLU A 269 -16.51 12.96 15.19
C GLU A 269 -15.44 11.94 14.74
N TYR A 270 -14.56 12.32 13.81
CA TYR A 270 -13.42 11.51 13.39
C TYR A 270 -12.45 11.21 14.54
N ARG A 271 -12.21 12.15 15.46
CA ARG A 271 -11.37 11.97 16.66
C ARG A 271 -12.05 11.11 17.73
N GLU A 272 -13.36 11.23 17.90
CA GLU A 272 -14.15 10.45 18.87
C GLU A 272 -14.31 8.99 18.44
N ILE A 273 -14.56 8.75 17.14
CA ILE A 273 -14.48 7.40 16.54
C ILE A 273 -13.06 6.84 16.65
N ARG A 274 -12.04 7.71 16.75
CA ARG A 274 -10.62 7.34 16.74
C ARG A 274 -10.06 6.79 18.06
N ARG A 275 -10.81 6.69 19.17
CA ARG A 275 -10.38 6.22 20.51
C ARG A 275 -8.89 5.83 20.60
N GLY A 276 -8.05 6.81 20.95
CA GLY A 276 -6.60 6.69 21.07
C GLY A 276 -5.87 7.90 20.45
N PRO A 277 -4.70 8.29 20.99
CA PRO A 277 -3.95 9.40 20.44
C PRO A 277 -3.54 9.09 18.99
N ALA A 278 -3.77 10.05 18.11
CA ALA A 278 -3.35 9.99 16.73
C ALA A 278 -1.84 9.77 16.65
N ILE A 279 -1.38 8.64 16.08
CA ILE A 279 0.01 8.53 15.66
C ILE A 279 0.11 9.21 14.29
N PRO A 280 0.76 10.39 14.16
CA PRO A 280 0.73 11.20 12.94
C PRO A 280 1.71 10.67 11.90
N ILE A 281 1.71 9.36 11.66
CA ILE A 281 2.55 8.70 10.65
C ILE A 281 1.65 8.37 9.46
N ALA A 282 1.98 8.93 8.30
CA ALA A 282 1.30 8.60 7.05
C ALA A 282 1.39 7.09 6.78
N ASP A 283 0.31 6.47 6.28
CA ASP A 283 0.23 5.01 6.07
C ASP A 283 1.42 4.44 5.28
N VAL A 284 1.87 5.16 4.25
CA VAL A 284 3.04 4.79 3.41
C VAL A 284 4.37 4.77 4.17
N LYS A 285 4.48 5.50 5.28
CA LYS A 285 5.69 5.57 6.11
C LYS A 285 5.66 4.60 7.30
N ARG A 286 4.49 4.05 7.64
CA ARG A 286 4.32 3.22 8.84
C ARG A 286 5.21 1.98 8.81
N ILE A 287 5.35 1.34 7.65
CA ILE A 287 6.19 0.14 7.54
C ILE A 287 7.67 0.45 7.80
N CYS A 288 8.21 1.54 7.23
CA CYS A 288 9.59 1.96 7.45
C CYS A 288 9.81 2.29 8.93
N VAL A 289 8.89 3.01 9.57
CA VAL A 289 9.00 3.29 11.02
C VAL A 289 9.05 2.01 11.86
N LEU A 290 8.27 0.99 11.49
CA LEU A 290 8.28 -0.31 12.18
C LEU A 290 9.60 -1.07 11.96
N GLU A 291 10.16 -0.99 10.75
CA GLU A 291 11.45 -1.58 10.37
C GLU A 291 12.61 -0.90 11.09
N ASP A 292 12.71 0.43 10.98
CA ASP A 292 13.72 1.27 11.62
C ASP A 292 13.79 1.01 13.13
N PHE A 293 12.63 0.83 13.78
CA PHE A 293 12.58 0.54 15.22
C PHE A 293 13.30 -0.77 15.57
N ILE A 294 13.12 -1.81 14.76
CA ILE A 294 13.76 -3.11 14.99
C ILE A 294 15.25 -3.02 14.67
N GLU A 295 15.63 -2.33 13.59
CA GLU A 295 17.03 -2.12 13.25
C GLU A 295 17.78 -1.38 14.35
N VAL A 296 17.17 -0.37 14.97
CA VAL A 296 17.72 0.32 16.14
C VAL A 296 17.85 -0.63 17.33
N LEU A 297 16.84 -1.48 17.61
CA LEU A 297 16.92 -2.48 18.69
C LEU A 297 18.02 -3.52 18.49
N GLU A 298 18.25 -3.94 17.24
CA GLU A 298 19.27 -4.92 16.88
C GLU A 298 20.68 -4.30 16.77
N SER A 299 20.79 -2.97 16.82
CA SER A 299 22.08 -2.27 16.79
C SER A 299 22.85 -2.39 18.10
N THR A 300 24.19 -2.37 18.04
CA THR A 300 25.09 -2.45 19.20
C THR A 300 25.23 -1.12 19.96
N LYS A 301 24.17 -0.30 19.99
CA LYS A 301 24.20 1.01 20.66
C LYS A 301 24.15 0.88 22.19
N PRO A 302 24.84 1.75 22.94
CA PRO A 302 24.72 1.79 24.40
C PRO A 302 23.28 2.12 24.84
N SER A 303 22.84 1.58 25.98
CA SER A 303 21.43 1.57 26.42
C SER A 303 20.76 2.96 26.54
N GLY A 304 21.51 4.00 26.90
CA GLY A 304 21.01 5.37 26.99
C GLY A 304 20.73 6.02 25.62
N GLU A 305 21.55 5.73 24.61
CA GLU A 305 21.34 6.20 23.23
C GLU A 305 20.27 5.38 22.51
N LEU A 306 20.08 4.13 22.94
CA LEU A 306 19.08 3.23 22.37
C LEU A 306 17.65 3.76 22.59
N ILE A 307 17.28 4.09 23.83
CA ILE A 307 15.92 4.54 24.17
C ILE A 307 15.57 5.85 23.46
N SER A 308 16.49 6.82 23.45
CA SER A 308 16.28 8.10 22.78
C SER A 308 16.15 7.96 21.27
N THR A 309 16.96 7.09 20.64
CA THR A 309 16.83 6.78 19.21
C THR A 309 15.48 6.13 18.90
N LEU A 310 15.04 5.15 19.70
CA LEU A 310 13.74 4.48 19.51
C LEU A 310 12.55 5.44 19.68
N GLN A 311 12.62 6.35 20.64
CA GLN A 311 11.63 7.41 20.83
C GLN A 311 11.52 8.30 19.60
N ALA A 312 12.66 8.71 19.03
CA ALA A 312 12.72 9.51 17.81
C ALA A 312 12.09 8.77 16.62
N THR A 313 12.43 7.50 16.41
CA THR A 313 11.87 6.66 15.33
C THR A 313 10.34 6.58 15.39
N LEU A 314 9.77 6.45 16.59
CA LEU A 314 8.32 6.35 16.78
C LEU A 314 7.61 7.72 16.81
N GLY A 315 8.34 8.83 16.62
CA GLY A 315 7.81 10.19 16.68
C GLY A 315 7.25 10.56 18.05
N VAL A 316 7.85 10.04 19.13
CA VAL A 316 7.50 10.41 20.49
C VAL A 316 8.23 11.73 20.80
N LYS A 317 7.51 12.86 20.88
CA LYS A 317 8.06 14.04 21.54
C LYS A 317 8.17 13.72 23.04
N MET A 318 9.32 13.97 23.65
CA MET A 318 9.41 13.95 25.11
C MET A 318 8.36 14.93 25.66
N SER A 319 7.41 14.43 26.46
CA SER A 319 6.65 15.34 27.30
C SER A 319 7.62 15.85 28.35
N MET A 320 8.11 17.08 28.18
CA MET A 320 8.64 17.87 29.28
C MET A 320 7.47 18.26 30.19
N GLU A 321 6.93 17.30 30.93
CA GLU A 321 6.03 17.55 32.05
C GLU A 321 6.48 16.68 33.23
N ALA A 322 7.63 17.07 33.77
CA ALA A 322 8.06 16.81 35.14
C ALA A 322 9.27 17.69 35.47
N VAL A 323 9.15 19.01 35.24
CA VAL A 323 9.96 20.02 35.94
C VAL A 323 9.05 21.22 36.22
N CYS A 324 8.30 21.09 37.31
CA CYS A 324 8.03 22.11 38.34
C CYS A 324 7.04 21.51 39.32
#